data_AF-A0A800FK09-F1
#
_entry.id   AF-A0A800FK09-F1
#
_cell.length_a   1.000
_cell.length_b   1.000
_cell.length_c   1.000
_cell.angle_alpha   90.00
_cell.angle_beta   90.00
_cell.angle_gamma   90.00
#
_symmetry.space_group_name_H-M   'P 1'
#
loop_
_entity.id
_entity.type
_entity.pdbx_description
1 polymer ?
#
loop_
_entity_poly.entity_id
_entity_poly.type
_entity_poly.pdbx_seq_one_letter_code
_entity_poly.pdbx_strand_id
1 'polypeptide(L)'
;IDHTGEKDPSRVVIDEVAGQWLGLLMLPDGTLYIAGAFILFRFLDILKPWPIRQLEQIPKGWGVMLDDMLAGLLTLGLIQGVSRLLV
;
A
#
# COMPACT_ATOMS: atom_id res chain seq x y z
N ILE A 1 -16.76 -7.55 -8.60
CA ILE A 1 -18.18 -7.88 -8.47
C ILE A 1 -18.23 -9.07 -7.54
N ASP A 2 -18.34 -8.80 -6.25
CA ASP A 2 -18.80 -9.87 -5.37
C ASP A 2 -20.29 -10.13 -5.67
N HIS A 3 -20.88 -11.14 -5.06
CA HIS A 3 -22.27 -11.58 -5.22
C HIS A 3 -23.33 -10.48 -4.99
N THR A 4 -22.96 -9.31 -4.45
CA THR A 4 -23.77 -8.11 -4.23
C THR A 4 -23.84 -7.16 -5.42
N GLY A 5 -23.00 -7.35 -6.45
CA GLY A 5 -22.96 -6.44 -7.60
C GLY A 5 -22.02 -5.24 -7.42
N GLU A 6 -21.49 -5.01 -6.22
CA GLU A 6 -20.59 -3.89 -5.94
C GLU A 6 -19.17 -4.17 -6.48
N LYS A 7 -18.60 -3.13 -7.08
CA LYS A 7 -17.16 -3.05 -7.31
C LYS A 7 -16.59 -2.43 -6.03
N ASP A 8 -16.09 -3.28 -5.14
CA ASP A 8 -15.33 -2.91 -3.95
C ASP A 8 -16.16 -2.36 -2.77
N PRO A 9 -16.77 -3.23 -1.96
CA PRO A 9 -17.49 -2.78 -0.77
C PRO A 9 -16.50 -2.20 0.24
N SER A 10 -16.66 -0.92 0.61
CA SER A 10 -15.75 -0.17 1.51
C SER A 10 -15.58 -0.75 2.94
N ARG A 11 -16.22 -1.89 3.23
CA ARG A 11 -16.08 -2.65 4.48
C ARG A 11 -14.99 -3.72 4.39
N VAL A 12 -14.60 -4.12 3.19
CA VAL A 12 -13.52 -5.08 2.95
C VAL A 12 -12.25 -4.26 2.79
N VAL A 13 -11.31 -4.44 3.71
CA VAL A 13 -10.07 -3.66 3.83
C VAL A 13 -8.83 -4.56 3.88
N ILE A 14 -8.94 -5.76 3.29
CA ILE A 14 -7.92 -6.81 3.44
C ILE A 14 -6.70 -6.52 2.57
N ASP A 15 -6.94 -5.96 1.39
CA ASP A 15 -6.03 -5.25 0.51
C ASP A 15 -5.23 -4.17 1.24
N GLU A 16 -5.91 -3.25 1.92
CA GLU A 16 -5.27 -2.14 2.64
C GLU A 16 -4.38 -2.65 3.78
N VAL A 17 -4.86 -3.64 4.52
CA VAL A 17 -4.10 -4.29 5.60
C VAL A 17 -2.89 -5.04 5.05
N ALA A 18 -3.04 -5.77 3.94
CA ALA A 18 -1.95 -6.49 3.30
C ALA A 18 -0.87 -5.53 2.76
N GLY A 19 -1.27 -4.45 2.09
CA GLY A 19 -0.38 -3.39 1.62
C GLY A 19 0.36 -2.70 2.77
N GLN A 20 -0.34 -2.35 3.85
CA GLN A 20 0.27 -1.74 5.03
C GLN A 20 1.27 -2.68 5.71
N TRP A 21 0.97 -3.97 5.86
CA TRP A 21 1.92 -4.95 6.41
C TRP A 21 3.17 -5.09 5.55
N LEU A 22 3.02 -5.06 4.23
CA LEU A 22 4.14 -5.07 3.32
C LEU A 22 5.02 -3.82 3.46
N GLY A 23 4.41 -2.64 3.61
CA GLY A 23 5.13 -1.39 3.88
C GLY A 23 5.86 -1.34 5.22
N LEU A 24 5.45 -2.15 6.19
CA LEU A 24 6.06 -2.28 7.52
C LEU A 24 7.16 -3.34 7.60
N LEU A 25 7.33 -4.15 6.55
CA LEU A 25 8.25 -5.27 6.56
C LEU A 25 9.72 -4.79 6.60
N MET A 26 10.57 -5.38 7.45
CA MET A 26 12.02 -5.07 7.50
C MET A 26 12.35 -3.58 7.72
N LEU A 27 11.47 -2.81 8.37
CA LEU A 27 11.78 -1.44 8.75
C LEU A 27 12.88 -1.39 9.81
N PRO A 28 13.69 -0.32 9.84
CA PRO A 28 14.60 -0.06 10.94
C PRO A 28 13.85 0.19 12.26
N ASP A 29 14.52 -0.06 13.37
CA ASP A 29 13.95 0.19 14.70
C ASP A 29 13.64 1.68 14.91
N GLY A 30 12.43 1.96 15.39
CA GLY A 30 12.02 3.30 15.79
C GLY A 30 10.58 3.63 15.41
N THR A 31 9.85 4.25 16.33
CA THR A 31 8.45 4.65 16.12
C THR A 31 8.27 5.61 14.96
N LEU A 32 9.30 6.42 14.63
CA LEU A 32 9.27 7.33 13.50
C LEU A 32 9.18 6.60 12.14
N TYR A 33 9.90 5.49 11.97
CA TYR A 33 9.83 4.70 10.74
C TYR A 33 8.48 4.00 10.59
N ILE A 34 7.91 3.49 11.68
CA ILE A 34 6.57 2.88 11.69
C ILE A 34 5.50 3.93 11.34
N ALA A 35 5.52 5.08 12.01
CA ALA A 35 4.57 6.16 11.75
C ALA A 35 4.74 6.72 10.34
N GLY A 36 5.99 6.89 9.89
CA GLY A 36 6.33 7.33 8.54
C GLY A 36 5.82 6.36 7.47
N ALA A 37 6.02 5.05 7.66
CA ALA A 37 5.50 4.03 6.75
C ALA A 37 3.97 4.00 6.72
N PHE A 38 3.30 4.14 7.87
CA PHE A 38 1.83 4.23 7.91
C PHE A 38 1.30 5.44 7.13
N ILE A 39 1.86 6.63 7.37
CA ILE A 39 1.43 7.86 6.69
C ILE A 39 1.73 7.78 5.19
N LEU A 40 2.94 7.32 4.82
CA LEU A 40 3.36 7.22 3.43
C LEU A 40 2.53 6.19 2.66
N PHE A 41 2.25 5.02 3.25
CA PHE A 41 1.37 4.03 2.65
C PHE A 41 0.00 4.63 2.36
N ARG A 42 -0.66 5.24 3.35
CA ARG A 42 -1.99 5.84 3.16
C ARG A 42 -1.98 6.98 2.14
N PHE A 43 -0.90 7.75 2.09
CA PHE A 43 -0.75 8.77 1.06
C PHE A 43 -0.68 8.16 -0.36
N LEU A 44 0.07 7.06 -0.55
CA LEU A 44 0.20 6.39 -1.84
C LEU A 44 -1.06 5.63 -2.26
N ASP A 45 -1.70 4.93 -1.32
CA ASP A 45 -2.98 4.22 -1.46
C ASP A 45 -4.10 5.20 -1.87
N ILE A 46 -4.22 6.35 -1.20
CA ILE A 46 -5.27 7.35 -1.53
C ILE A 46 -5.01 8.04 -2.87
N LEU A 47 -3.76 8.44 -3.14
CA LEU A 47 -3.46 9.20 -4.37
C LEU A 47 -3.33 8.33 -5.61
N LYS A 48 -2.92 7.07 -5.44
CA LYS A 48 -2.59 6.13 -6.52
C LYS A 48 -1.78 6.79 -7.64
N PRO A 49 -0.60 7.39 -7.36
CA PRO A 49 0.23 7.96 -8.42
C PRO A 49 0.62 6.88 -9.43
N TRP A 50 0.98 7.28 -10.65
CA TRP A 50 1.55 6.34 -11.61
C TRP A 50 2.82 5.69 -11.00
N PRO A 51 2.99 4.35 -11.05
CA PRO A 51 2.22 3.36 -11.82
C PRO A 51 1.09 2.63 -11.05
N ILE A 52 0.81 2.96 -9.78
CA ILE A 52 -0.20 2.27 -8.93
C ILE A 52 -1.57 2.21 -9.63
N ARG A 53 -2.06 3.34 -10.12
CA ARG A 53 -3.37 3.44 -10.78
C ARG A 53 -3.52 2.61 -12.07
N GLN A 54 -2.43 2.13 -12.66
CA GLN A 54 -2.53 1.22 -13.81
C GLN A 54 -3.03 -0.17 -13.41
N LEU A 55 -2.80 -0.58 -12.16
CA LEU A 55 -3.18 -1.89 -11.65
C LEU A 55 -4.70 -2.01 -11.45
N GLU A 56 -5.41 -0.91 -11.24
CA GLU A 56 -6.89 -0.87 -11.19
C GLU A 56 -7.56 -1.35 -12.49
N GLN A 57 -6.82 -1.38 -13.61
CA GLN A 57 -7.32 -1.91 -14.90
C GLN A 57 -7.39 -3.44 -14.90
N ILE A 58 -6.73 -4.11 -13.95
CA ILE A 58 -6.75 -5.57 -13.83
C ILE A 58 -8.15 -6.00 -13.35
N PRO A 59 -8.81 -6.93 -14.05
CA PRO A 59 -10.19 -7.27 -13.77
C PRO A 59 -10.38 -7.94 -12.40
N LYS A 60 -11.57 -7.72 -11.82
CA LYS A 60 -12.02 -8.27 -10.53
C LYS A 60 -11.25 -7.66 -9.34
N GLY A 61 -11.30 -8.29 -8.17
CA GLY A 61 -10.60 -7.82 -6.96
C GLY A 61 -9.07 -7.90 -7.04
N TRP A 62 -8.51 -8.44 -8.13
CA TRP A 62 -7.06 -8.47 -8.31
C TRP A 62 -6.45 -7.08 -8.48
N GLY A 63 -7.13 -6.17 -9.19
CA GLY A 63 -6.61 -4.81 -9.37
C GLY A 63 -6.48 -4.06 -8.05
N VAL A 64 -7.49 -4.21 -7.17
CA VAL A 64 -7.58 -3.60 -5.84
C VAL A 64 -6.62 -4.23 -4.81
N MET A 65 -6.30 -5.53 -4.95
CA MET A 65 -5.24 -6.11 -4.12
C MET A 65 -3.86 -5.64 -4.60
N LEU A 66 -3.64 -5.59 -5.92
CA LEU A 66 -2.32 -5.33 -6.49
C LEU A 66 -1.89 -3.86 -6.37
N ASP A 67 -2.81 -2.90 -6.47
CA ASP A 67 -2.49 -1.48 -6.30
C ASP A 67 -2.07 -1.16 -4.87
N ASP A 68 -2.74 -1.71 -3.85
CA ASP A 68 -2.36 -1.61 -2.44
C ASP A 68 -1.04 -2.34 -2.14
N MET A 69 -0.85 -3.53 -2.71
CA MET A 69 0.45 -4.21 -2.61
C MET A 69 1.58 -3.39 -3.21
N LEU A 70 1.36 -2.72 -4.35
CA LEU A 70 2.37 -1.85 -4.95
C LEU A 70 2.62 -0.59 -4.11
N ALA A 71 1.57 0.02 -3.52
CA ALA A 71 1.72 1.11 -2.56
C ALA A 71 2.55 0.69 -1.34
N GLY A 72 2.33 -0.52 -0.83
CA GLY A 72 3.13 -1.15 0.23
C GLY A 72 4.60 -1.32 -0.14
N LEU A 73 4.89 -1.88 -1.33
CA LEU A 73 6.26 -2.04 -1.83
C LEU A 73 7.00 -0.71 -1.99
N LEU A 74 6.34 0.30 -2.55
CA LEU A 74 6.92 1.63 -2.71
C LEU A 74 7.18 2.30 -1.35
N THR A 75 6.26 2.16 -0.40
CA THR A 75 6.45 2.62 0.98
C THR A 75 7.70 2.00 1.60
N LEU A 76 7.81 0.67 1.54
CA LEU A 76 8.97 -0.05 2.06
C LEU A 76 10.28 0.46 1.43
N GLY A 77 10.33 0.52 0.10
CA GLY A 77 11.52 0.96 -0.64
C GLY A 77 11.94 2.39 -0.28
N LEU A 78 10.98 3.31 -0.16
CA LEU A 78 11.23 4.71 0.20
C LEU A 78 11.74 4.86 1.63
N ILE A 79 11.10 4.20 2.60
CA ILE A 79 11.54 4.29 4.01
C ILE A 79 12.93 3.68 4.18
N GLN A 80 13.20 2.53 3.55
CA GLN A 80 14.53 1.92 3.56
C GLN A 80 15.58 2.80 2.89
N GLY A 81 15.23 3.45 1.78
CA GLY A 81 16.09 4.41 1.09
C GLY A 81 16.45 5.59 1.99
N VAL A 82 15.47 6.20 2.64
CA VAL A 82 15.67 7.30 3.59
C VAL A 82 16.53 6.85 4.77
N SER A 83 16.21 5.70 5.38
CA SER A 83 16.98 5.18 6.51
C SER A 83 18.46 5.00 6.17
N ARG A 84 18.77 4.45 5.00
CA ARG A 84 20.17 4.25 4.55
C ARG A 84 20.92 5.54 4.24
N LEU A 85 20.23 6.65 3.96
CA LEU A 85 20.85 7.96 3.73
C LEU A 85 21.14 8.71 5.04
N LEU A 86 20.48 8.33 6.13
CA LEU A 86 20.60 8.97 7.45
C LEU A 86 21.59 8.28 8.38
N VAL A 87 22.08 7.09 8.00
CA VAL A 87 23.09 6.29 8.70
C VAL A 87 24.42 6.41 7.96
#